data_AF-A0A968FX58-F1
#
_entry.id   AF-A0A968FX58-F1
#
_cell.length_a   1.000
_cell.length_b   1.000
_cell.length_c   1.000
_cell.angle_alpha   90.00
_cell.angle_beta   90.00
_cell.angle_gamma   90.00
#
_symmetry.space_group_name_H-M   'P 1'
#
loop_
_entity.id
_entity.type
_entity.pdbx_description
1 polymer ?
#
loop_
_entity_poly.entity_id
_entity_poly.type
_entity_poly.pdbx_seq_one_letter_code
_entity_poly.pdbx_strand_id
1 'polypeptide(L)'
;MPLPLPPGASAEPENSPVILAVGGHLKNTIAVSNGRHGVVSPHIGDLESAQSLRTFEKTIEQCRQLYPRRPSVVACDGHPDYASTRYAETMEIPLVRIQHHQAHVLSCMADNQLAPPVLGIAWDGAGYGEDGTLWGGEFLRIDDEGFRRVGCLRPFPLPGGGRAIR
;
A
#
# COMPACT_ATOMS: atom_id res chain seq x y z
N MET A 1 -17.29 -3.86 -1.28
CA MET A 1 -17.91 -3.01 -2.33
C MET A 1 -16.78 -2.57 -3.27
N PRO A 2 -16.93 -2.66 -4.60
CA PRO A 2 -15.90 -2.18 -5.51
C PRO A 2 -15.70 -0.67 -5.35
N LEU A 3 -14.46 -0.23 -5.17
CA LEU A 3 -14.09 1.19 -5.13
C LEU A 3 -13.94 1.69 -6.58
N PRO A 4 -14.64 2.76 -7.00
CA PRO A 4 -14.39 3.39 -8.28
C PRO A 4 -12.99 4.01 -8.25
N LEU A 5 -12.18 3.75 -9.27
CA LEU A 5 -10.88 4.38 -9.39
C LEU A 5 -11.02 5.83 -9.90
N PRO A 6 -10.17 6.76 -9.44
CA PRO A 6 -10.21 8.14 -9.91
C PRO A 6 -10.01 8.23 -11.43
N PRO A 7 -10.64 9.21 -12.09
CA PRO A 7 -10.51 9.39 -13.54
C PRO A 7 -9.04 9.67 -13.91
N GLY A 8 -8.46 8.81 -14.75
CA GLY A 8 -7.04 8.84 -15.13
C GLY A 8 -6.41 7.45 -15.30
N ALA A 9 -7.03 6.41 -14.74
CA ALA A 9 -6.62 5.01 -14.90
C ALA A 9 -7.00 4.48 -16.31
N SER A 10 -6.26 4.89 -17.34
CA SER A 10 -6.30 4.42 -18.75
C SER A 10 -7.67 4.41 -19.46
N ALA A 11 -7.75 5.06 -20.63
CA ALA A 11 -8.95 5.14 -21.46
C ALA A 11 -9.44 3.79 -22.06
N GLU A 12 -8.69 2.70 -21.86
CA GLU A 12 -8.93 1.37 -22.42
C GLU A 12 -8.93 0.32 -21.28
N PRO A 13 -10.02 0.19 -20.50
CA PRO A 13 -10.09 -0.69 -19.31
C PRO A 13 -9.88 -2.19 -19.62
N GLU A 14 -10.05 -2.59 -20.87
CA GLU A 14 -9.84 -3.96 -21.34
C GLU A 14 -8.34 -4.31 -21.45
N ASN A 15 -7.46 -3.30 -21.55
CA ASN A 15 -6.00 -3.45 -21.62
C ASN A 15 -5.26 -2.95 -20.37
N SER A 16 -5.95 -2.40 -19.38
CA SER A 16 -5.30 -1.99 -18.12
C SER A 16 -4.71 -3.19 -17.38
N PRO A 17 -3.51 -3.06 -16.78
CA PRO A 17 -2.91 -4.12 -16.00
C PRO A 17 -3.79 -4.47 -14.80
N VAL A 18 -3.80 -5.75 -14.42
CA VAL A 18 -4.40 -6.17 -13.16
C VAL A 18 -3.34 -6.03 -12.07
N ILE A 19 -3.62 -5.24 -11.05
CA ILE A 19 -2.70 -4.91 -9.96
C ILE A 19 -3.15 -5.64 -8.70
N LEU A 20 -2.24 -6.38 -8.06
CA LEU A 20 -2.40 -6.90 -6.70
C LEU A 20 -1.61 -6.02 -5.73
N ALA A 21 -2.28 -5.33 -4.80
CA ALA A 21 -1.64 -4.65 -3.69
C ALA A 21 -1.67 -5.54 -2.44
N VAL A 22 -0.50 -5.84 -1.87
CA VAL A 22 -0.38 -6.78 -0.73
C VAL A 22 -0.43 -6.12 0.65
N GLY A 23 -0.48 -4.78 0.70
CA GLY A 23 -0.60 -4.00 1.93
C GLY A 23 0.64 -4.02 2.83
N GLY A 24 0.49 -3.41 4.02
CA GLY A 24 1.54 -3.35 5.05
C GLY A 24 1.58 -4.59 5.95
N HIS A 25 2.35 -4.54 7.03
CA HIS A 25 2.52 -5.67 7.95
C HIS A 25 1.41 -5.79 9.01
N LEU A 26 1.04 -4.64 9.59
CA LEU A 26 0.04 -4.56 10.64
C LEU A 26 -1.33 -4.26 10.04
N LYS A 27 -2.37 -4.82 10.66
CA LYS A 27 -3.78 -4.68 10.25
C LYS A 27 -3.99 -4.94 8.75
N ASN A 28 -3.31 -5.94 8.22
CA ASN A 28 -3.20 -6.15 6.78
C ASN A 28 -4.56 -6.33 6.10
N THR A 29 -4.66 -5.73 4.93
CA THR A 29 -5.65 -6.01 3.89
C THR A 29 -4.91 -6.05 2.56
N ILE A 30 -5.44 -6.81 1.60
CA ILE A 30 -4.97 -6.80 0.22
C ILE A 30 -6.01 -6.12 -0.68
N ALA A 31 -5.59 -5.67 -1.86
CA ALA A 31 -6.51 -5.20 -2.88
C ALA A 31 -6.15 -5.74 -4.26
N VAL A 32 -7.17 -5.97 -5.09
CA VAL A 32 -6.97 -6.26 -6.52
C VAL A 32 -7.74 -5.25 -7.34
N SER A 33 -7.10 -4.72 -8.39
CA SER A 33 -7.74 -3.81 -9.32
C SER A 33 -7.49 -4.20 -10.77
N ASN A 34 -8.46 -3.95 -11.64
CA ASN A 34 -8.38 -4.15 -13.08
C ASN A 34 -8.31 -2.85 -13.90
N GLY A 35 -7.99 -1.72 -13.25
CA GLY A 35 -7.96 -0.39 -13.88
C GLY A 35 -9.30 0.33 -13.90
N ARG A 36 -10.43 -0.38 -13.77
CA ARG A 36 -11.77 0.24 -13.67
C ARG A 36 -12.33 0.21 -12.25
N HIS A 37 -12.14 -0.90 -11.56
CA HIS A 37 -12.61 -1.10 -10.20
C HIS A 37 -11.50 -1.72 -9.35
N GLY A 38 -11.51 -1.42 -8.07
CA GLY A 38 -10.70 -2.11 -7.06
C GLY A 38 -11.58 -2.85 -6.05
N VAL A 39 -11.11 -3.98 -5.53
CA VAL A 39 -11.73 -4.69 -4.41
C VAL A 39 -10.68 -4.85 -3.32
N VAL A 40 -11.02 -4.40 -2.10
CA VAL A 40 -10.22 -4.61 -0.89
C VAL A 40 -10.74 -5.85 -0.17
N SER A 41 -9.84 -6.69 0.34
CA SER A 41 -10.18 -7.87 1.13
C SER A 41 -10.75 -7.49 2.50
N PRO A 42 -11.42 -8.43 3.18
CA PRO A 42 -11.60 -8.35 4.62
C PRO A 42 -10.25 -8.20 5.34
N HIS A 43 -10.31 -7.69 6.58
CA HIS A 43 -9.16 -7.58 7.45
C HIS A 43 -8.55 -8.95 7.78
N ILE A 44 -7.23 -9.06 7.60
CA ILE A 44 -6.47 -10.31 7.81
C ILE A 44 -5.81 -10.32 9.20
N GLY A 45 -5.45 -9.15 9.72
CA GLY A 45 -4.72 -8.97 10.97
C GLY A 45 -3.23 -8.71 10.77
N ASP A 46 -2.44 -8.91 11.82
CA ASP A 46 -0.99 -8.67 11.78
C ASP A 46 -0.26 -9.89 11.22
N LEU A 47 0.65 -9.68 10.26
CA LEU A 47 1.33 -10.76 9.52
C LEU A 47 2.52 -11.37 10.29
N GLU A 48 2.37 -11.59 11.60
CA GLU A 48 3.42 -12.10 12.49
C GLU A 48 3.33 -13.61 12.76
N SER A 49 2.13 -14.18 12.66
CA SER A 49 1.89 -15.59 12.96
C SER A 49 1.80 -16.47 11.70
N ALA A 50 2.12 -17.76 11.84
CA ALA A 50 1.92 -18.71 10.75
C ALA A 50 0.43 -18.81 10.32
N GLN A 51 -0.50 -18.56 11.24
CA GLN A 51 -1.93 -18.58 10.93
C GLN A 51 -2.35 -17.37 10.08
N SER A 52 -1.91 -16.16 10.43
CA SER A 52 -2.17 -14.95 9.64
C SER A 52 -1.54 -15.03 8.25
N LEU A 53 -0.34 -15.61 8.12
CA LEU A 53 0.31 -15.82 6.81
C LEU A 53 -0.49 -16.79 5.92
N ARG A 54 -0.98 -17.90 6.48
CA ARG A 54 -1.88 -18.81 5.73
C ARG A 54 -3.16 -18.13 5.29
N THR A 55 -3.77 -17.32 6.16
CA THR A 55 -4.98 -16.55 5.81
C THR A 55 -4.67 -15.54 4.71
N PHE A 56 -3.52 -14.87 4.78
CA PHE A 56 -3.04 -13.92 3.77
C PHE A 56 -2.89 -14.58 2.40
N GLU A 57 -2.14 -15.68 2.29
CA GLU A 57 -1.95 -16.41 1.03
C GLU A 57 -3.27 -16.93 0.46
N LYS A 58 -4.14 -17.49 1.32
CA LYS A 58 -5.48 -17.94 0.91
C LYS A 58 -6.33 -16.80 0.39
N THR A 59 -6.27 -15.63 1.03
CA THR A 59 -7.04 -14.44 0.62
C THR A 59 -6.55 -13.92 -0.73
N ILE A 60 -5.23 -13.94 -0.98
CA ILE A 60 -4.67 -13.60 -2.29
C ILE A 60 -5.21 -14.54 -3.36
N GLU A 61 -5.18 -15.85 -3.14
CA GLU A 61 -5.68 -16.81 -4.11
C GLU A 61 -7.18 -16.62 -4.40
N GLN A 62 -7.99 -16.36 -3.37
CA GLN A 62 -9.41 -16.04 -3.53
C GLN A 62 -9.63 -14.74 -4.31
N CYS A 63 -8.87 -13.68 -4.02
CA CYS A 63 -8.99 -12.42 -4.73
C CYS A 63 -8.54 -12.52 -6.20
N ARG A 64 -7.55 -13.37 -6.51
CA ARG A 64 -7.14 -13.63 -7.90
C ARG A 64 -8.24 -14.29 -8.73
N GLN A 65 -9.16 -15.02 -8.10
CA GLN A 65 -10.29 -15.65 -8.77
C GLN A 65 -11.45 -14.69 -9.06
N LEU A 66 -11.43 -13.47 -8.49
CA LEU A 66 -12.47 -12.46 -8.73
C LEU A 66 -12.39 -11.85 -10.14
N TYR A 67 -11.22 -11.88 -10.77
CA TYR A 67 -11.02 -11.37 -12.12
C TYR A 67 -10.54 -12.47 -13.07
N PRO A 68 -11.02 -12.50 -14.32
CA PRO A 68 -10.59 -13.51 -15.29
C PRO A 68 -9.12 -13.36 -15.71
N ARG A 69 -8.57 -12.14 -15.62
CA ARG A 69 -7.17 -11.84 -15.92
C ARG A 69 -6.33 -11.95 -14.65
N ARG A 70 -5.19 -12.65 -14.73
CA ARG A 70 -4.23 -12.75 -13.63
C ARG A 70 -3.55 -11.38 -13.38
N PRO A 71 -3.16 -11.08 -12.13
CA PRO A 71 -2.32 -9.91 -11.84
C PRO A 71 -1.05 -9.92 -12.70
N SER A 72 -0.80 -8.78 -13.35
CA SER A 72 0.40 -8.53 -14.15
C SER A 72 1.36 -7.56 -13.46
N VAL A 73 0.95 -6.98 -12.33
CA VAL A 73 1.76 -6.12 -11.46
C VAL A 73 1.41 -6.43 -10.00
N VAL A 74 2.41 -6.45 -9.13
CA VAL A 74 2.23 -6.49 -7.67
C VAL A 74 2.76 -5.21 -7.03
N ALA A 75 2.01 -4.64 -6.09
CA ALA A 75 2.38 -3.47 -5.31
C ALA A 75 2.54 -3.84 -3.83
N CYS A 76 3.64 -3.42 -3.20
CA CYS A 76 3.92 -3.66 -1.79
C CYS A 76 4.44 -2.42 -1.06
N ASP A 77 4.57 -2.51 0.25
CA ASP A 77 5.21 -1.49 1.07
C ASP A 77 6.72 -1.38 0.77
N GLY A 78 7.28 -0.19 0.98
CA GLY A 78 8.72 0.05 0.89
C GLY A 78 9.56 -0.75 1.89
N HIS A 79 8.99 -1.15 3.04
CA HIS A 79 9.74 -1.86 4.09
C HIS A 79 10.15 -3.28 3.64
N PRO A 80 11.46 -3.61 3.59
CA PRO A 80 11.95 -4.89 3.05
C PRO A 80 11.56 -6.10 3.92
N ASP A 81 11.56 -5.95 5.25
CA ASP A 81 11.30 -7.08 6.16
C ASP A 81 9.82 -7.46 6.33
N TYR A 82 8.89 -6.69 5.76
CA TYR A 82 7.47 -6.99 5.88
C TYR A 82 7.17 -8.33 5.20
N ALA A 83 6.40 -9.18 5.88
CA ALA A 83 5.96 -10.46 5.31
C ALA A 83 5.20 -10.29 3.99
N SER A 84 4.39 -9.23 3.85
CA SER A 84 3.71 -8.87 2.60
C SER A 84 4.71 -8.50 1.50
N THR A 85 5.73 -7.70 1.81
CA THR A 85 6.81 -7.34 0.88
C THR A 85 7.59 -8.56 0.40
N ARG A 86 8.04 -9.41 1.32
CA ARG A 86 8.75 -10.66 0.96
C ARG A 86 7.89 -11.58 0.11
N TYR A 87 6.58 -11.68 0.40
CA TYR A 87 5.66 -12.41 -0.46
C TYR A 87 5.62 -11.82 -1.88
N ALA A 88 5.47 -10.50 -2.02
CA ALA A 88 5.42 -9.83 -3.32
C ALA A 88 6.71 -10.03 -4.13
N GLU A 89 7.87 -10.06 -3.47
CA GLU A 89 9.17 -10.36 -4.11
C GLU A 89 9.27 -11.79 -4.67
N THR A 90 8.51 -12.74 -4.12
CA THR A 90 8.44 -14.11 -4.68
C THR A 90 7.61 -14.20 -5.96
N MET A 91 6.82 -13.17 -6.27
CA MET A 91 6.00 -13.17 -7.47
C MET A 91 6.87 -12.80 -8.68
N GLU A 92 6.93 -13.67 -9.68
CA GLU A 92 7.67 -13.45 -10.94
C GLU A 92 6.94 -12.49 -11.89
N ILE A 93 6.45 -11.37 -11.36
CA ILE A 93 5.78 -10.29 -12.11
C ILE A 93 6.35 -8.93 -11.67
N PRO A 94 6.22 -7.88 -12.48
CA PRO A 94 6.65 -6.53 -12.11
C PRO A 94 6.21 -6.11 -10.69
N LEU A 95 7.18 -5.71 -9.87
CA LEU A 95 7.00 -5.29 -8.48
C LEU A 95 7.12 -3.76 -8.37
N VAL A 96 6.12 -3.13 -7.74
CA VAL A 96 6.10 -1.71 -7.42
C VAL A 96 6.12 -1.52 -5.91
N ARG A 97 7.15 -0.85 -5.38
CA ARG A 97 7.18 -0.45 -3.97
C ARG A 97 6.52 0.90 -3.83
N ILE A 98 5.64 1.04 -2.84
CA ILE A 98 4.93 2.28 -2.52
C ILE A 98 5.34 2.69 -1.11
N GLN A 99 5.68 3.97 -0.95
CA GLN A 99 6.03 4.49 0.36
C GLN A 99 4.80 4.50 1.28
N HIS A 100 4.97 4.10 2.54
CA HIS A 100 3.87 3.86 3.48
C HIS A 100 2.94 5.07 3.69
N HIS A 101 3.52 6.24 3.95
CA HIS A 101 2.77 7.48 4.16
C HIS A 101 2.11 7.99 2.87
N GLN A 102 2.77 7.81 1.72
CA GLN A 102 2.19 8.06 0.40
C GLN A 102 0.95 7.18 0.19
N ALA A 103 1.03 5.88 0.53
CA ALA A 103 -0.11 4.97 0.42
C ALA A 103 -1.30 5.43 1.29
N HIS A 104 -1.05 5.92 2.50
CA HIS A 104 -2.09 6.49 3.36
C HIS A 104 -2.80 7.72 2.74
N VAL A 105 -2.03 8.62 2.14
CA VAL A 105 -2.62 9.80 1.47
C VAL A 105 -3.38 9.37 0.20
N LEU A 106 -2.79 8.49 -0.62
CA LEU A 106 -3.41 8.01 -1.85
C LEU A 106 -4.71 7.24 -1.60
N SER A 107 -4.81 6.45 -0.52
CA SER A 107 -6.06 5.77 -0.16
C SER A 107 -7.15 6.78 0.19
N CYS A 108 -6.81 7.83 0.95
CA CYS A 108 -7.75 8.91 1.27
C CYS A 108 -8.20 9.68 0.02
N MET A 109 -7.27 9.96 -0.91
CA MET A 109 -7.59 10.58 -2.20
C MET A 109 -8.53 9.71 -3.03
N ALA A 110 -8.29 8.39 -3.08
CA ALA A 110 -9.13 7.46 -3.81
C ALA A 110 -10.56 7.40 -3.25
N ASP A 111 -10.70 7.28 -1.92
CA ASP A 111 -12.01 7.24 -1.26
C ASP A 111 -12.81 8.54 -1.47
N ASN A 112 -12.13 9.69 -1.53
CA ASN A 112 -12.75 11.00 -1.69
C ASN A 112 -12.77 11.50 -3.15
N GLN A 113 -12.31 10.68 -4.11
CA GLN A 113 -12.23 11.02 -5.54
C GLN A 113 -11.47 12.35 -5.79
N LEU A 114 -10.41 12.59 -5.03
CA LEU A 114 -9.57 13.78 -5.16
C LEU A 114 -8.54 13.58 -6.27
N ALA A 115 -8.51 14.51 -7.21
CA ALA A 115 -7.42 14.63 -8.16
C ALA A 115 -6.25 15.43 -7.54
N PRO A 116 -5.00 15.16 -7.92
CA PRO A 116 -3.88 16.04 -7.61
C PRO A 116 -4.09 17.46 -8.17
N PRO A 117 -3.41 18.49 -7.62
CA PRO A 117 -2.47 18.41 -6.51
C PRO A 117 -3.15 18.40 -5.13
N VAL A 118 -2.57 17.66 -4.18
CA VAL A 118 -3.03 17.55 -2.78
C VAL A 118 -1.86 17.74 -1.82
N LEU A 119 -2.11 18.46 -0.71
CA LEU A 119 -1.26 18.40 0.48
C LEU A 119 -1.83 17.35 1.44
N GLY A 120 -1.17 16.19 1.50
CA GLY A 120 -1.49 15.12 2.42
C GLY A 120 -0.74 15.28 3.74
N ILE A 121 -1.40 14.94 4.85
CA ILE A 121 -0.80 14.87 6.18
C ILE A 121 -0.96 13.43 6.65
N ALA A 122 0.15 12.75 6.87
CA ALA A 122 0.18 11.34 7.24
C ALA A 122 0.87 11.18 8.60
N TRP A 123 0.06 10.93 9.62
CA TRP A 123 0.50 10.75 11.01
C TRP A 123 0.09 9.36 11.48
N ASP A 124 1.09 8.54 11.77
CA ASP A 124 0.92 7.16 12.23
C ASP A 124 1.92 6.83 13.36
N GLY A 125 2.18 5.55 13.60
CA GLY A 125 3.18 5.12 14.57
C GLY A 125 4.61 5.21 14.03
N ALA A 126 4.94 4.31 13.10
CA ALA A 126 6.25 4.25 12.48
C ALA A 126 6.16 3.59 11.10
N GLY A 127 6.51 4.33 10.05
CA GLY A 127 6.67 3.85 8.69
C GLY A 127 8.13 3.94 8.21
N TYR A 128 8.49 3.09 7.24
CA TYR A 128 9.82 3.11 6.64
C TYR A 128 10.00 4.34 5.75
N GLY A 129 10.97 5.19 6.09
CA GLY A 129 11.34 6.36 5.32
C GLY A 129 12.33 6.04 4.20
N GLU A 130 12.22 6.77 3.09
CA GLU A 130 13.14 6.62 1.94
C GLU A 130 14.58 7.07 2.26
N ASP A 131 14.74 7.89 3.30
CA ASP A 131 16.03 8.35 3.84
C ASP A 131 16.62 7.39 4.90
N GLY A 132 16.04 6.20 5.07
CA GLY A 132 16.44 5.22 6.06
C GLY A 132 16.06 5.59 7.50
N THR A 133 15.30 6.68 7.69
CA THR A 133 14.73 7.04 9.00
C THR A 133 13.31 6.48 9.17
N LEU A 134 12.80 6.51 10.40
CA LEU A 134 11.39 6.24 10.63
C LEU A 134 10.58 7.52 10.42
N TRP A 135 9.50 7.39 9.67
CA TRP A 135 8.52 8.45 9.47
C TRP A 135 7.29 8.18 10.36
N GLY A 136 6.54 9.22 10.68
CA GLY A 136 5.28 9.11 11.44
C GLY A 136 4.55 10.44 11.61
N GLY A 137 5.04 11.50 10.93
CA GLY A 137 4.68 12.89 11.20
C GLY A 137 4.76 13.76 9.96
N GLU A 138 4.33 13.26 8.80
CA GLU A 138 4.75 13.76 7.49
C GLU A 138 3.75 14.66 6.79
N PHE A 139 4.26 15.65 6.06
CA PHE A 139 3.52 16.49 5.13
C PHE A 139 4.00 16.20 3.71
N LEU A 140 3.10 15.68 2.88
CA LEU A 140 3.40 15.21 1.53
C LEU A 140 2.65 16.05 0.51
N ARG A 141 3.36 16.63 -0.46
CA ARG A 141 2.75 17.19 -1.67
C ARG A 141 2.64 16.07 -2.69
N ILE A 142 1.43 15.76 -3.15
CA ILE A 142 1.16 14.83 -4.24
C ILE A 142 0.69 15.64 -5.45
N ASP A 143 1.34 15.44 -6.59
CA ASP A 143 1.01 16.03 -7.89
C ASP A 143 1.11 14.96 -8.99
N ASP A 144 0.90 15.34 -10.26
CA ASP A 144 0.95 14.41 -11.39
C ASP A 144 2.34 13.80 -11.62
N GLU A 145 3.39 14.38 -11.04
CA GLU A 145 4.78 13.90 -11.16
C GLU A 145 5.14 12.90 -10.04
N GLY A 146 4.31 12.78 -9.01
CA GLY A 146 4.51 11.86 -7.89
C GLY A 146 4.26 12.52 -6.54
N PHE A 147 5.04 12.12 -5.53
CA PHE A 147 4.96 12.72 -4.20
C PHE A 147 6.30 13.31 -3.77
N ARG A 148 6.25 14.35 -2.94
CA ARG A 148 7.41 14.96 -2.28
C ARG A 148 7.10 15.23 -0.82
N ARG A 149 8.03 14.87 0.07
CA ARG A 149 8.01 15.27 1.48
C ARG A 149 8.33 16.77 1.57
N VAL A 150 7.38 17.58 2.01
CA VAL A 150 7.50 19.06 2.12
C VAL A 150 7.59 19.55 3.56
N GLY A 151 7.37 18.67 4.54
CA GLY A 151 7.53 18.96 5.96
C GLY A 151 7.46 17.68 6.79
N CYS A 152 8.00 17.73 8.01
CA CYS A 152 7.94 16.64 8.97
C CYS A 152 8.00 17.16 10.41
N LEU A 153 7.51 16.35 11.36
CA LEU A 153 7.85 16.54 12.77
C LEU A 153 9.36 16.32 12.96
N ARG A 154 9.95 17.07 13.89
CA ARG A 154 11.39 16.98 14.17
C ARG A 154 11.75 15.56 14.62
N PRO A 155 12.68 14.85 13.95
CA PRO A 155 13.12 13.53 14.39
C PRO A 155 13.72 13.56 15.80
N PHE A 156 13.47 12.50 16.56
CA PHE A 156 13.98 12.32 17.92
C PHE A 156 14.46 10.87 18.11
N PRO A 157 15.43 10.61 19.00
CA PRO A 157 15.94 9.28 19.23
C PRO A 157 14.88 8.39 19.91
N LEU A 158 14.81 7.12 19.50
CA LEU A 158 13.96 6.10 20.10
C LEU A 158 14.81 5.07 20.88
N PRO A 159 15.20 5.36 22.13
CA PRO A 159 15.98 4.43 22.93
C PRO A 159 15.19 3.14 23.16
N GLY A 160 15.75 2.02 22.72
CA GLY A 160 15.10 0.70 22.80
C GLY A 160 14.40 0.24 21.51
N GLY A 161 14.39 1.06 20.44
CA GLY A 161 13.85 0.68 19.13
C GLY A 161 12.40 0.17 19.24
N GLY A 162 12.12 -1.04 18.73
CA GLY A 162 10.79 -1.66 18.84
C GLY A 162 10.28 -1.83 20.28
N ARG A 163 11.15 -1.81 21.30
CA ARG A 163 10.72 -1.84 22.71
C ARG A 163 10.11 -0.52 23.18
N ALA A 164 10.39 0.60 22.50
CA ALA A 164 9.79 1.90 22.77
C ALA A 164 8.35 2.03 22.23
N ILE A 165 7.85 1.04 21.50
CA ILE A 165 6.51 1.00 20.89
C ILE A 165 5.48 0.32 21.85
N ARG A 166 5.89 -0.04 23.08
CA ARG A 166 5.03 -0.70 24.09
C ARG A 166 4.67 0.20 25.25
#